data_AF-A0A1G5B7B2-F1
#
_entry.id   AF-A0A1G5B7B2-F1
#
_cell.length_a   1.000
_cell.length_b   1.000
_cell.length_c   1.000
_cell.angle_alpha   90.00
_cell.angle_beta   90.00
_cell.angle_gamma   90.00
#
_symmetry.space_group_name_H-M   'P 1'
#
loop_
_entity.id
_entity.type
_entity.pdbx_description
1 polymer ?
#
loop_
_entity_poly.entity_id
_entity_poly.type
_entity_poly.pdbx_seq_one_letter_code
_entity_poly.pdbx_strand_id
1 'polypeptide(L)'
;MIIVRVWKDGEPCRGMARLRPLKGGQMDMSRFINIGYVTTFDTKPQLEAMANAFGQALTLDFSGLRSDHVKEFKDQFVQIAPGSYVMTNITCTFGNSKSWMGGDRSNPFAAESGSATPIHGANMIEVRPGEILDAGIIEIRSDNVGLFERRTGTVTASHASAQDQAKLREMFPNAGKRLRFSAFRHGIR
;
A
#
# COMPACT_ATOMS: atom_id res chain seq x y z
N MET A 1 -7.97 6.77 -4.73
CA MET A 1 -6.50 6.94 -4.52
C MET A 1 -6.16 6.44 -3.14
N ILE A 2 -4.99 5.86 -2.93
CA ILE A 2 -4.54 5.35 -1.64
C ILE A 2 -3.11 5.82 -1.34
N ILE A 3 -2.84 6.08 -0.06
CA ILE A 3 -1.53 6.38 0.50
C ILE A 3 -1.29 5.39 1.63
N VAL A 4 -0.07 4.90 1.74
CA VAL A 4 0.36 4.06 2.86
C VAL A 4 1.81 4.34 3.20
N ARG A 5 2.12 4.27 4.49
CA ARG A 5 3.49 4.39 5.01
C ARG A 5 3.91 3.05 5.57
N VAL A 6 5.11 2.59 5.25
CA VAL A 6 5.61 1.27 5.68
C VAL A 6 6.74 1.44 6.68
N TRP A 7 6.65 0.69 7.78
CA TRP A 7 7.56 0.74 8.91
C TRP A 7 8.10 -0.66 9.23
N LYS A 8 9.24 -0.72 9.91
CA LYS A 8 9.82 -1.94 10.50
C LYS A 8 10.22 -1.63 11.94
N ASP A 9 9.74 -2.42 12.88
CA ASP A 9 10.20 -2.36 14.29
C ASP A 9 10.27 -0.93 14.88
N GLY A 10 9.30 -0.07 14.56
CA GLY A 10 9.21 1.31 15.03
C GLY A 10 9.86 2.36 14.13
N GLU A 11 10.50 1.97 13.03
CA GLU A 11 11.21 2.89 12.15
C GLU A 11 10.53 3.01 10.76
N PRO A 12 10.43 4.23 10.18
CA PRO A 12 9.88 4.43 8.84
C PRO A 12 10.89 4.05 7.74
N CYS A 13 10.42 3.45 6.65
CA CYS A 13 11.30 3.00 5.56
C CYS A 13 10.77 3.29 4.17
N ARG A 14 11.63 3.06 3.17
CA ARG A 14 11.19 2.93 1.78
C ARG A 14 10.55 1.55 1.60
N GLY A 15 9.26 1.47 1.86
CA GLY A 15 8.53 0.22 1.79
C GLY A 15 7.36 0.25 0.83
N MET A 16 7.01 -0.93 0.36
CA MET A 16 5.96 -1.18 -0.63
C MET A 16 5.17 -2.41 -0.19
N ALA A 17 3.84 -2.34 -0.30
CA ALA A 17 2.94 -3.46 -0.07
C ALA A 17 2.27 -3.87 -1.38
N ARG A 18 2.23 -5.17 -1.64
CA ARG A 18 1.45 -5.76 -2.74
C ARG A 18 0.08 -6.15 -2.22
N LEU A 19 -0.93 -5.69 -2.92
CA LEU A 19 -2.33 -5.99 -2.67
C LEU A 19 -2.90 -6.81 -3.82
N ARG A 20 -3.73 -7.79 -3.49
CA ARG A 20 -4.59 -8.51 -4.43
C ARG A 20 -6.05 -8.15 -4.21
N PRO A 21 -6.83 -7.87 -5.27
CA PRO A 21 -8.26 -7.68 -5.15
C PRO A 21 -8.94 -8.95 -4.64
N LEU A 22 -10.01 -8.80 -3.86
CA LEU A 22 -10.92 -9.88 -3.50
C LEU A 22 -12.14 -9.85 -4.44
N LYS A 23 -12.51 -11.02 -4.98
CA LYS A 23 -13.73 -11.24 -5.75
C LYS A 23 -14.46 -12.45 -5.18
N GLY A 24 -15.69 -12.25 -4.69
CA GLY A 24 -16.47 -13.33 -4.07
C GLY A 24 -15.78 -13.97 -2.85
N GLY A 25 -14.98 -13.20 -2.11
CA GLY A 25 -14.22 -13.70 -0.95
C GLY A 25 -12.89 -14.40 -1.30
N GLN A 26 -12.58 -14.61 -2.57
CA GLN A 26 -11.33 -15.20 -3.03
C GLN A 26 -10.37 -14.16 -3.58
N MET A 27 -9.06 -14.39 -3.43
CA MET A 27 -8.03 -13.54 -4.04
C MET A 27 -8.03 -13.68 -5.55
N ASP A 28 -8.09 -12.55 -6.24
CA ASP A 28 -7.87 -12.49 -7.68
C ASP A 28 -6.37 -12.66 -7.98
N MET A 29 -5.98 -13.88 -8.29
CA MET A 29 -4.59 -14.24 -8.58
C MET A 29 -4.07 -13.66 -9.91
N SER A 30 -4.96 -13.15 -10.77
CA SER A 30 -4.57 -12.56 -12.06
C SER A 30 -4.16 -11.09 -11.98
N ARG A 31 -4.45 -10.43 -10.86
CA ARG A 31 -4.21 -8.98 -10.68
C ARG A 31 -3.57 -8.69 -9.35
N PHE A 32 -2.71 -7.69 -9.33
CA PHE A 32 -2.17 -7.11 -8.12
C PHE A 32 -1.94 -5.62 -8.32
N ILE A 33 -1.75 -4.92 -7.20
CA ILE A 33 -1.32 -3.53 -7.18
C ILE A 33 -0.29 -3.33 -6.09
N ASN A 34 0.76 -2.56 -6.39
CA ASN A 34 1.75 -2.16 -5.42
C ASN A 34 1.36 -0.78 -4.86
N ILE A 35 1.42 -0.61 -3.54
CA ILE A 35 1.17 0.65 -2.84
C ILE A 35 2.35 0.98 -1.91
N GLY A 36 2.48 2.24 -1.51
CA GLY A 36 3.61 2.71 -0.69
C GLY A 36 4.64 3.42 -1.55
N TYR A 37 5.91 3.38 -1.18
CA TYR A 37 6.99 4.01 -1.92
C TYR A 37 7.27 3.23 -3.23
N VAL A 38 6.65 3.66 -4.34
CA VAL A 38 6.79 3.02 -5.65
C VAL A 38 7.77 3.82 -6.50
N THR A 39 8.96 3.27 -6.77
CA THR A 39 9.90 3.88 -7.72
C THR A 39 9.52 3.51 -9.16
N THR A 40 9.80 4.42 -10.10
CA THR A 40 9.44 4.34 -11.53
C THR A 40 9.98 3.13 -12.30
N PHE A 41 10.78 2.27 -11.68
CA PHE A 41 11.37 1.09 -12.31
C PHE A 41 10.50 -0.17 -12.25
N ASP A 42 9.38 -0.19 -11.52
CA ASP A 42 8.62 -1.42 -11.23
C ASP A 42 7.32 -1.60 -12.06
N THR A 43 7.05 -0.76 -13.07
CA THR A 43 5.65 -0.53 -13.49
C THR A 43 5.37 -0.29 -14.98
N LYS A 44 6.07 -0.84 -15.97
CA LYS A 44 5.57 -0.72 -17.37
C LYS A 44 4.09 -1.15 -17.54
N PRO A 45 3.64 -2.30 -16.99
CA PRO A 45 2.23 -2.69 -17.05
C PRO A 45 1.32 -1.83 -16.15
N GLN A 46 1.84 -1.34 -15.03
CA GLN A 46 1.08 -0.52 -14.07
C GLN A 46 0.90 0.91 -14.58
N LEU A 47 1.87 1.48 -15.29
CA LEU A 47 1.78 2.82 -15.90
C LEU A 47 0.77 2.82 -17.05
N GLU A 48 0.71 1.75 -17.85
CA GLU A 48 -0.30 1.58 -18.91
C GLU A 48 -1.70 1.37 -18.32
N ALA A 49 -1.84 0.57 -17.25
CA ALA A 49 -3.10 0.43 -16.52
C ALA A 49 -3.53 1.75 -15.85
N MET A 50 -2.57 2.52 -15.33
CA MET A 50 -2.81 3.86 -14.77
C MET A 50 -3.21 4.86 -15.85
N ALA A 51 -2.58 4.86 -17.03
CA ALA A 51 -2.93 5.74 -18.14
C ALA A 51 -4.36 5.49 -18.66
N ASN A 52 -4.75 4.21 -18.77
CA ASN A 52 -6.11 3.84 -19.15
C ASN A 52 -7.15 4.15 -18.05
N ALA A 53 -6.78 4.03 -16.77
CA ALA A 53 -7.63 4.46 -15.66
C ALA A 53 -7.69 6.00 -15.52
N PHE A 54 -6.63 6.71 -15.92
CA PHE A 54 -6.56 8.18 -15.97
C PHE A 54 -7.59 8.74 -16.95
N GLY A 55 -7.73 8.14 -18.13
CA GLY A 55 -8.72 8.55 -19.12
C GLY A 55 -10.17 8.54 -18.63
N GLN A 56 -10.48 7.78 -17.57
CA GLN A 56 -11.84 7.65 -17.02
C GLN A 56 -12.03 8.28 -15.63
N ALA A 57 -10.97 8.57 -14.88
CA ALA A 57 -11.04 9.02 -13.49
C ALA A 57 -10.59 10.48 -13.24
N LEU A 58 -10.23 11.22 -14.29
CA LEU A 58 -9.85 12.64 -14.21
C LEU A 58 -11.05 13.55 -13.88
N THR A 59 -11.44 13.57 -12.61
CA THR A 59 -12.17 14.67 -11.96
C THR A 59 -11.58 14.98 -10.58
N LEU A 60 -10.29 14.72 -10.40
CA LEU A 60 -9.53 15.28 -9.28
C LEU A 60 -8.75 16.47 -9.86
N ASP A 61 -9.32 17.65 -9.66
CA ASP A 61 -8.65 18.90 -9.98
C ASP A 61 -7.46 19.07 -9.04
N PHE A 62 -6.27 18.84 -9.57
CA PHE A 62 -5.00 18.95 -8.86
C PHE A 62 -4.42 20.38 -8.90
N SER A 63 -5.11 21.34 -9.51
CA SER A 63 -4.63 22.73 -9.63
C SER A 63 -4.54 23.46 -8.28
N GLY A 64 -5.21 22.95 -7.24
CA GLY A 64 -5.11 23.44 -5.86
C GLY A 64 -3.97 22.83 -5.01
N LEU A 65 -3.18 21.90 -5.57
CA LEU A 65 -2.06 21.29 -4.84
C LEU A 65 -0.88 22.27 -4.73
N ARG A 66 -0.44 22.59 -3.51
CA ARG A 66 0.82 23.33 -3.28
C ARG A 66 2.02 22.46 -3.67
N SER A 67 2.80 22.91 -4.67
CA SER A 67 3.78 22.07 -5.38
C SER A 67 4.93 21.51 -4.52
N ASP A 68 5.24 22.19 -3.42
CA ASP A 68 6.25 21.84 -2.43
C ASP A 68 5.85 20.58 -1.63
N HIS A 69 4.59 20.46 -1.23
CA HIS A 69 4.07 19.28 -0.51
C HIS A 69 3.82 18.08 -1.42
N VAL A 70 3.51 18.31 -2.70
CA VAL A 70 3.33 17.22 -3.67
C VAL A 70 4.61 16.41 -3.81
N LYS A 71 5.77 17.05 -3.79
CA LYS A 71 7.06 16.36 -3.97
C LYS A 71 7.35 15.35 -2.85
N GLU A 72 6.91 15.61 -1.62
CA GLU A 72 7.12 14.72 -0.45
C GLU A 72 6.28 13.43 -0.54
N PHE A 73 5.09 13.50 -1.13
CA PHE A 73 4.14 12.38 -1.15
C PHE A 73 3.89 11.78 -2.54
N LYS A 74 4.41 12.38 -3.61
CA LYS A 74 4.15 11.94 -5.01
C LYS A 74 4.42 10.45 -5.21
N ASP A 75 5.49 9.95 -4.63
CA ASP A 75 5.92 8.54 -4.77
C ASP A 75 5.13 7.57 -3.89
N GLN A 76 4.20 8.08 -3.07
CA GLN A 76 3.34 7.30 -2.17
C GLN A 76 1.87 7.24 -2.63
N PHE A 77 1.46 8.13 -3.53
CA PHE A 77 0.10 8.14 -4.06
C PHE A 77 -0.07 7.09 -5.14
N VAL A 78 -0.92 6.11 -4.87
CA VAL A 78 -1.30 5.11 -5.86
C VAL A 78 -2.78 5.21 -6.19
N GLN A 79 -3.10 5.25 -7.47
CA GLN A 79 -4.48 5.12 -7.91
C GLN A 79 -4.90 3.66 -7.86
N ILE A 80 -5.98 3.37 -7.16
CA ILE A 80 -6.51 2.04 -6.95
C ILE A 80 -8.02 2.08 -7.20
N ALA A 81 -8.54 1.04 -7.86
CA ALA A 81 -9.97 0.91 -8.11
C ALA A 81 -10.73 0.67 -6.79
N PRO A 82 -12.02 1.00 -6.70
CA PRO A 82 -12.82 0.62 -5.55
C PRO A 82 -12.89 -0.90 -5.37
N GLY A 83 -12.92 -1.37 -4.13
CA GLY A 83 -13.01 -2.79 -3.82
C GLY A 83 -12.36 -3.16 -2.49
N SER A 84 -12.41 -4.44 -2.18
CA SER A 84 -11.68 -5.03 -1.05
C SER A 84 -10.38 -5.65 -1.53
N TYR A 85 -9.33 -5.47 -0.74
CA TYR A 85 -7.99 -5.90 -1.07
C TYR A 85 -7.36 -6.62 0.11
N VAL A 86 -6.53 -7.61 -0.18
CA VAL A 86 -5.71 -8.29 0.81
C VAL A 86 -4.24 -8.19 0.44
N MET A 87 -3.40 -8.00 1.45
CA MET A 87 -1.98 -7.86 1.32
C MET A 87 -1.30 -9.22 1.34
N THR A 88 -0.47 -9.45 0.34
CA THR A 88 0.17 -10.74 0.07
C THR A 88 1.70 -10.63 0.08
N ASN A 89 2.23 -9.42 -0.04
CA ASN A 89 3.63 -9.13 0.19
C ASN A 89 3.80 -7.71 0.76
N ILE A 90 4.81 -7.52 1.59
CA ILE A 90 5.25 -6.21 2.05
C ILE A 90 6.77 -6.21 2.13
N THR A 91 7.37 -5.10 1.75
CA THR A 91 8.81 -4.89 1.74
C THR A 91 9.14 -3.58 2.43
N CYS A 92 10.31 -3.52 3.02
CA CYS A 92 10.78 -2.36 3.76
C CYS A 92 12.31 -2.28 3.62
N THR A 93 12.79 -1.19 3.03
CA THR A 93 14.21 -1.00 2.72
C THR A 93 14.80 0.14 3.55
N PHE A 94 15.90 -0.16 4.26
CA PHE A 94 16.70 0.75 5.07
C PHE A 94 18.16 0.70 4.65
N GLY A 95 18.65 1.77 4.00
CA GLY A 95 20.00 1.76 3.43
C GLY A 95 20.20 0.55 2.52
N ASN A 96 21.11 -0.35 2.91
CA ASN A 96 21.42 -1.58 2.18
C ASN A 96 20.65 -2.82 2.68
N SER A 97 19.83 -2.67 3.73
CA SER A 97 19.05 -3.77 4.32
C SER A 97 17.63 -3.78 3.75
N LYS A 98 17.16 -4.97 3.35
CA LYS A 98 15.78 -5.18 2.90
C LYS A 98 15.11 -6.23 3.78
N SER A 99 14.01 -5.85 4.40
CA SER A 99 13.10 -6.75 5.10
C SER A 99 11.85 -6.96 4.26
N TRP A 100 11.24 -8.14 4.34
CA TRP A 100 9.99 -8.42 3.66
C TRP A 100 9.20 -9.50 4.38
N MET A 101 7.90 -9.53 4.13
CA MET A 101 7.02 -10.63 4.50
C MET A 101 6.15 -11.03 3.30
N GLY A 102 5.68 -12.28 3.29
CA GLY A 102 4.86 -12.83 2.22
C GLY A 102 5.65 -13.43 1.06
N GLY A 103 4.99 -14.35 0.34
CA GLY A 103 5.55 -15.11 -0.77
C GLY A 103 5.23 -14.54 -2.16
N ASP A 104 4.27 -13.62 -2.26
CA ASP A 104 3.79 -13.07 -3.51
C ASP A 104 4.74 -11.99 -4.06
N ARG A 105 5.79 -12.42 -4.75
CA ARG A 105 6.81 -11.53 -5.32
C ARG A 105 6.81 -11.63 -6.83
N SER A 106 7.06 -10.51 -7.51
CA SER A 106 7.46 -10.53 -8.91
C SER A 106 8.85 -11.16 -8.98
N ASN A 107 8.91 -12.38 -9.52
CA ASN A 107 10.18 -12.94 -9.96
C ASN A 107 10.30 -12.64 -11.46
N PRO A 108 11.25 -11.80 -11.90
CA PRO A 108 11.44 -11.54 -13.34
C PRO A 108 11.90 -12.78 -14.12
N PHE A 109 12.30 -13.86 -13.43
CA PHE A 109 12.79 -15.11 -14.01
C PHE A 109 11.89 -16.33 -13.73
N ALA A 110 10.76 -16.16 -13.05
CA ALA A 110 9.77 -17.23 -12.89
C ALA A 110 8.38 -16.66 -13.15
N ALA A 111 7.55 -17.43 -13.85
CA ALA A 111 6.11 -17.15 -13.90
C ALA A 111 5.63 -16.92 -12.46
N GLU A 112 4.83 -15.85 -12.23
CA GLU A 112 4.31 -15.56 -10.90
C GLU A 112 3.78 -16.86 -10.30
N SER A 113 4.41 -17.31 -9.20
CA SER A 113 4.02 -18.56 -8.58
C SER A 113 2.55 -18.44 -8.22
N GLY A 114 1.71 -19.30 -8.81
CA GLY A 114 0.25 -19.24 -8.72
C GLY A 114 -0.34 -19.40 -7.31
N SER A 115 0.47 -19.30 -6.26
CA SER A 115 0.07 -19.27 -4.86
C SER A 115 0.55 -17.98 -4.21
N ALA A 116 -0.38 -17.06 -3.96
CA ALA A 116 -0.20 -15.98 -2.99
C ALA A 116 -0.97 -16.35 -1.74
N THR A 117 -0.36 -16.19 -0.58
CA THR A 117 -1.02 -16.31 0.72
C THR A 117 -1.11 -14.92 1.35
N PRO A 118 -2.20 -14.60 2.06
CA PRO A 118 -2.26 -13.37 2.83
C PRO A 118 -1.11 -13.31 3.84
N ILE A 119 -0.57 -12.11 4.09
CA ILE A 119 0.37 -11.92 5.19
C ILE A 119 -0.40 -12.02 6.51
N HIS A 120 0.24 -12.59 7.54
CA HIS A 120 -0.33 -12.62 8.90
C HIS A 120 -0.48 -11.21 9.49
N GLY A 121 -1.63 -10.97 10.13
CA GLY A 121 -1.93 -9.74 10.85
C GLY A 121 -2.92 -8.83 10.13
N ALA A 122 -2.69 -7.51 10.20
CA ALA A 122 -3.50 -6.49 9.58
C ALA A 122 -3.23 -6.41 8.05
N ASN A 123 -3.92 -7.25 7.29
CA ASN A 123 -3.64 -7.49 5.88
C ASN A 123 -4.76 -7.03 4.93
N MET A 124 -5.92 -6.56 5.42
CA MET A 124 -7.05 -6.21 4.56
C MET A 124 -7.34 -4.71 4.56
N ILE A 125 -7.71 -4.16 3.41
CA ILE A 125 -8.18 -2.78 3.26
C ILE A 125 -9.36 -2.72 2.29
N GLU A 126 -10.25 -1.75 2.49
CA GLU A 126 -11.38 -1.48 1.62
C GLU A 126 -11.29 -0.06 1.08
N VAL A 127 -11.48 0.09 -0.23
CA VAL A 127 -11.47 1.38 -0.92
C VAL A 127 -12.84 1.62 -1.53
N ARG A 128 -13.49 2.73 -1.18
CA ARG A 128 -14.81 3.06 -1.77
C ARG A 128 -14.67 3.96 -3.00
N PRO A 129 -15.72 4.01 -3.85
CA PRO A 129 -15.73 4.88 -5.02
C PRO A 129 -15.48 6.36 -4.67
N GLY A 130 -14.60 7.00 -5.43
CA GLY A 130 -14.34 8.45 -5.34
C GLY A 130 -13.49 8.90 -4.14
N GLU A 131 -13.02 7.97 -3.30
CA GLU A 131 -12.25 8.30 -2.09
C GLU A 131 -10.74 8.52 -2.34
N ILE A 132 -10.18 9.42 -1.54
CA ILE A 132 -8.76 9.59 -1.28
C ILE A 132 -8.51 8.98 0.10
N LEU A 133 -7.90 7.80 0.13
CA LEU A 133 -7.69 7.02 1.33
C LEU A 133 -6.26 7.18 1.83
N ASP A 134 -6.09 7.74 3.02
CA ASP A 134 -4.89 7.50 3.81
C ASP A 134 -5.11 6.20 4.60
N ALA A 135 -4.39 5.15 4.21
CA ALA A 135 -4.46 3.82 4.84
C ALA A 135 -3.51 3.70 6.05
N GLY A 136 -2.89 4.80 6.47
CA GLY A 136 -2.12 4.90 7.69
C GLY A 136 -0.72 4.32 7.59
N ILE A 137 -0.29 3.70 8.67
CA ILE A 137 1.01 3.06 8.83
C ILE A 137 0.80 1.55 8.88
N ILE A 138 1.59 0.84 8.08
CA ILE A 138 1.70 -0.61 8.13
C ILE A 138 3.09 -0.94 8.62
N GLU A 139 3.16 -1.78 9.65
CA GLU A 139 4.40 -2.07 10.33
C GLU A 139 4.70 -3.56 10.31
N ILE A 140 5.89 -3.90 9.85
CA ILE A 140 6.45 -5.24 9.92
C ILE A 140 7.11 -5.38 11.30
N ARG A 141 6.48 -6.12 12.21
CA ARG A 141 7.07 -6.48 13.51
C ARG A 141 7.81 -7.81 13.39
N SER A 142 9.10 -7.82 13.71
CA SER A 142 9.83 -9.08 13.90
C SER A 142 9.39 -9.71 15.21
N ASP A 143 8.97 -10.96 15.19
CA ASP A 143 8.83 -11.73 16.42
C ASP A 143 10.21 -12.29 16.77
N ASN A 144 10.74 -11.94 17.94
CA ASN A 144 11.95 -12.56 18.47
C ASN A 144 11.61 -13.97 18.96
N VAL A 145 11.59 -14.91 18.03
CA VAL A 145 11.58 -16.34 18.32
C VAL A 145 13.03 -16.83 18.37
N GLY A 146 13.37 -17.63 19.39
CA GLY A 146 14.74 -17.90 19.86
C GLY A 146 15.72 -18.44 18.81
N LEU A 147 16.97 -18.71 19.22
CA LEU A 147 18.12 -19.09 18.37
C LEU A 147 17.89 -20.27 17.39
N PHE A 148 16.80 -21.03 17.51
CA PHE A 148 16.47 -22.20 16.69
C PHE A 148 15.15 -22.08 15.90
N GLU A 149 14.43 -20.98 16.01
CA GLU A 149 13.14 -20.81 15.34
C GLU A 149 13.26 -19.89 14.11
N ARG A 150 12.51 -20.21 13.05
CA ARG A 150 12.44 -19.34 11.88
C ARG A 150 11.88 -17.99 12.34
N ARG A 151 12.60 -16.90 12.06
CA ARG A 151 12.09 -15.53 12.30
C ARG A 151 10.70 -15.40 11.69
N THR A 152 9.69 -15.34 12.54
CA THR A 152 8.34 -14.97 12.15
C THR A 152 8.20 -13.46 12.30
N GLY A 153 7.18 -12.91 11.67
CA GLY A 153 6.79 -11.54 11.89
C GLY A 153 5.29 -11.41 11.72
N THR A 154 4.76 -10.31 12.22
CA THR A 154 3.35 -9.97 12.06
C THR A 154 3.24 -8.56 11.48
N VAL A 155 2.27 -8.36 10.60
CA VAL A 155 1.92 -7.02 10.14
C VAL A 155 0.93 -6.41 11.11
N THR A 156 1.27 -5.28 11.70
CA THR A 156 0.35 -4.41 12.44
C THR A 156 0.01 -3.19 11.60
N ALA A 157 -1.11 -2.55 11.91
CA ALA A 157 -1.50 -1.32 11.23
C ALA A 157 -2.09 -0.32 12.21
N SER A 158 -1.84 0.95 11.94
CA SER A 158 -2.38 2.08 12.71
C SER A 158 -2.80 3.19 11.78
N HIS A 159 -3.66 4.08 12.27
CA HIS A 159 -3.97 5.31 11.54
C HIS A 159 -2.72 6.17 11.39
N ALA A 160 -2.70 6.99 10.34
CA ALA A 160 -1.68 8.03 10.19
C ALA A 160 -1.68 8.95 11.42
N SER A 161 -0.50 9.50 11.74
CA SER A 161 -0.35 10.45 12.85
C SER A 161 -1.23 11.69 12.63
N ALA A 162 -1.62 12.38 13.71
CA ALA A 162 -2.41 13.62 13.59
C ALA A 162 -1.72 14.66 12.69
N GLN A 163 -0.39 14.72 12.72
CA GLN A 163 0.41 15.59 11.86
C GLN A 163 0.30 15.20 10.39
N ASP A 164 0.39 13.91 10.06
CA ASP A 164 0.21 13.42 8.69
C ASP A 164 -1.20 13.68 8.17
N GLN A 165 -2.21 13.50 9.02
CA GLN A 165 -3.60 13.78 8.66
C GLN A 165 -3.81 15.27 8.38
N ALA A 166 -3.20 16.16 9.18
CA ALA A 166 -3.24 17.60 8.96
C ALA A 166 -2.57 17.99 7.64
N LYS A 167 -1.35 17.47 7.38
CA LYS A 167 -0.64 17.69 6.10
C LYS A 167 -1.50 17.29 4.89
N LEU A 168 -2.20 16.15 4.95
CA LEU A 168 -3.06 15.72 3.85
C LEU A 168 -4.31 16.59 3.69
N ARG A 169 -4.90 17.10 4.77
CA ARG A 169 -6.01 18.05 4.68
C ARG A 169 -5.56 19.35 4.02
N GLU A 170 -4.37 19.84 4.37
CA GLU A 170 -3.79 21.04 3.74
C GLU A 170 -3.46 20.82 2.27
N MET A 171 -3.01 19.61 1.91
CA MET A 171 -2.72 19.24 0.53
C MET A 171 -4.01 19.12 -0.29
N PHE A 172 -5.10 18.60 0.28
CA PHE A 172 -6.38 18.43 -0.40
C PHE A 172 -7.50 19.29 0.23
N PRO A 173 -7.40 20.63 0.19
CA PRO A 173 -8.34 21.51 0.89
C PRO A 173 -9.78 21.36 0.36
N ASN A 174 -9.93 20.99 -0.91
CA ASN A 174 -11.23 20.81 -1.57
C ASN A 174 -11.71 19.35 -1.60
N ALA A 175 -10.97 18.40 -1.03
CA ALA A 175 -11.41 17.00 -1.03
C ALA A 175 -12.62 16.76 -0.10
N GLY A 176 -12.85 17.63 0.89
CA GLY A 176 -14.01 17.55 1.78
C GLY A 176 -14.24 16.13 2.32
N LYS A 177 -15.43 15.58 2.09
CA LYS A 177 -15.82 14.22 2.53
C LYS A 177 -15.14 13.07 1.77
N ARG A 178 -14.38 13.36 0.71
CA ARG A 178 -13.67 12.36 -0.11
C ARG A 178 -12.36 11.91 0.53
N LEU A 179 -11.76 12.75 1.38
CA LEU A 179 -10.56 12.40 2.13
C LEU A 179 -10.94 11.53 3.34
N ARG A 180 -10.41 10.31 3.39
CA ARG A 180 -10.66 9.33 4.44
C ARG A 180 -9.36 8.89 5.07
N PHE A 181 -9.40 8.73 6.39
CA PHE A 181 -8.30 8.19 7.18
C PHE A 181 -8.74 6.84 7.72
N SER A 182 -7.95 5.81 7.44
CA SER A 182 -8.23 4.43 7.84
C SER A 182 -6.93 3.74 8.23
N ALA A 183 -7.02 2.44 8.49
CA ALA A 183 -5.91 1.55 8.73
C ALA A 183 -6.26 0.18 8.15
N PHE A 184 -5.24 -0.62 7.85
CA PHE A 184 -5.47 -2.02 7.52
C PHE A 184 -6.07 -2.75 8.71
N ARG A 185 -6.95 -3.71 8.43
CA ARG A 185 -7.59 -4.55 9.44
C ARG A 185 -7.12 -5.99 9.32
N HIS A 186 -7.30 -6.75 10.39
CA HIS A 186 -7.13 -8.20 10.36
C HIS A 186 -8.14 -8.79 9.35
N GLY A 187 -7.62 -9.46 8.34
CA GLY A 187 -8.40 -10.11 7.29
C GLY A 187 -8.32 -11.62 7.37
N ILE A 188 -8.52 -12.26 6.21
CA ILE A 188 -8.60 -13.71 6.06
C ILE A 188 -7.19 -14.32 6.26
N ARG A 189 -7.13 -15.46 6.96
CA ARG A 189 -5.93 -16.30 7.11
C ARG A 189 -5.87 -17.34 6.00
#